data_AF-A0A9C7TFA1-F1
#
_entry.id   AF-A0A9C7TFA1-F1
#
_cell.length_a   1.000
_cell.length_b   1.000
_cell.length_c   1.000
_cell.angle_alpha   90.00
_cell.angle_beta   90.00
_cell.angle_gamma   90.00
#
_symmetry.space_group_name_H-M   'P 1'
#
loop_
_entity.id
_entity.type
_entity.pdbx_description
1 polymer ?
#
loop_
_entity_poly.entity_id
_entity_poly.type
_entity_poly.pdbx_seq_one_letter_code
_entity_poly.pdbx_strand_id
1 'polypeptide(L)'
;MRKLIFCDFDGTVALDDVGDEIFRTLAYHTWKEPVERWKRGEISSRECLETECSGVRASPEEIEGLLSSFELDPSFPDFVRYCRKNDIPLYILSDGLDFYIKYLLERYGLGEVPFFSNRLHFSDGRLVPEFPYFVP
;
A
#
# COMPACT_ATOMS: atom_id res chain seq x y z
N MET A 1 12.83 -27.82 9.37
CA MET A 1 11.52 -27.15 9.42
C MET A 1 11.42 -26.22 8.22
N ARG A 2 10.38 -26.32 7.39
CA ARG A 2 10.18 -25.40 6.27
C ARG A 2 9.61 -24.09 6.81
N LYS A 3 10.21 -22.96 6.44
CA LYS A 3 9.76 -21.62 6.85
C LYS A 3 9.00 -20.98 5.70
N LEU A 4 8.06 -20.11 6.04
CA LEU A 4 7.28 -19.26 5.14
C LEU A 4 7.07 -17.95 5.88
N ILE A 5 7.27 -16.83 5.19
CA ILE A 5 7.15 -15.50 5.78
C ILE A 5 6.07 -14.70 5.05
N PHE A 6 5.21 -14.09 5.85
CA PHE A 6 4.30 -13.04 5.42
C PHE A 6 4.74 -11.75 6.10
N CYS A 7 4.76 -10.66 5.35
CA CYS A 7 5.23 -9.36 5.82
C CYS A 7 4.20 -8.30 5.42
N ASP A 8 3.91 -7.37 6.33
CA ASP A 8 3.10 -6.18 6.00
C ASP A 8 3.93 -5.20 5.16
N PHE A 9 3.31 -4.15 4.61
CA PHE A 9 3.99 -3.13 3.82
C PHE A 9 4.14 -1.79 4.55
N ASP A 10 3.04 -1.10 4.80
CA ASP A 10 3.03 0.24 5.40
C ASP A 10 3.50 0.20 6.86
N GLY A 11 4.45 1.06 7.22
CA GLY A 11 5.11 1.03 8.54
C GLY A 11 5.91 -0.24 8.85
N THR A 12 6.16 -1.11 7.85
CA THR A 12 6.95 -2.35 7.97
C THR A 12 8.04 -2.46 6.90
N VAL A 13 7.65 -2.61 5.64
CA VAL A 13 8.57 -2.59 4.49
C VAL A 13 8.85 -1.16 4.09
N ALA A 14 7.82 -0.33 3.99
CA ALA A 14 7.96 1.12 3.98
C ALA A 14 8.13 1.61 5.42
N LEU A 15 8.96 2.63 5.63
CA LEU A 15 9.14 3.21 6.97
C LEU A 15 7.89 3.95 7.45
N ASP A 16 7.17 4.57 6.51
CA ASP A 16 5.97 5.35 6.76
C ASP A 16 4.71 4.58 6.33
N ASP A 17 3.55 5.08 6.75
CA ASP A 17 2.26 4.71 6.17
C ASP A 17 2.04 5.51 4.89
N VAL A 18 2.37 4.89 3.75
CA VAL A 18 2.36 5.55 2.44
C VAL A 18 0.92 5.88 2.02
N GLY A 19 -0.03 4.99 2.33
CA GLY A 19 -1.45 5.19 2.06
C GLY A 19 -2.00 6.40 2.81
N ASP A 20 -1.81 6.47 4.14
CA ASP A 20 -2.25 7.61 4.95
C ASP A 20 -1.68 8.93 4.41
N GLU A 21 -0.38 8.96 4.09
CA GLU A 21 0.25 10.20 3.64
C GLU A 21 -0.22 10.66 2.24
N ILE A 22 -0.51 9.72 1.32
CA ILE A 22 -1.16 10.04 0.04
C ILE A 22 -2.52 10.70 0.28
N PHE A 23 -3.36 10.11 1.13
CA PHE A 23 -4.71 10.64 1.38
C PHE A 23 -4.67 11.96 2.15
N ARG A 24 -3.76 12.12 3.10
CA ARG A 24 -3.55 13.37 3.84
C ARG A 24 -3.11 14.51 2.92
N THR A 25 -2.29 14.20 1.93
CA THR A 25 -1.78 15.18 0.98
C THR A 25 -2.81 15.52 -0.10
N LEU A 26 -3.49 14.52 -0.68
CA LEU A 26 -4.29 14.70 -1.89
C LEU A 26 -5.81 14.75 -1.66
N ALA A 27 -6.33 14.18 -0.57
CA ALA A 27 -7.76 14.21 -0.25
C ALA A 27 -8.17 15.43 0.61
N TYR A 28 -7.23 16.34 0.90
CA TYR A 28 -7.41 17.58 1.65
C TYR A 28 -8.18 17.40 2.98
N HIS A 29 -9.45 17.78 3.05
CA HIS A 29 -10.27 17.71 4.26
C HIS A 29 -11.14 16.45 4.35
N THR A 30 -11.10 15.59 3.32
CA THR A 30 -12.03 14.45 3.20
C THR A 30 -11.48 13.13 3.74
N TRP A 31 -10.17 13.00 3.95
CA TRP A 31 -9.56 11.77 4.48
C TRP A 31 -9.87 11.52 5.96
N LYS A 32 -9.94 12.57 6.79
CA LYS A 32 -9.90 12.38 8.25
C LYS A 32 -11.16 11.72 8.81
N GLU A 33 -12.32 12.12 8.30
CA GLU A 33 -13.59 11.61 8.79
C GLU A 33 -13.70 10.08 8.66
N PRO A 34 -13.51 9.47 7.46
CA PRO A 34 -13.66 8.02 7.30
C PRO A 34 -12.69 7.25 8.19
N VAL A 35 -11.45 7.72 8.34
CA VAL A 35 -10.46 7.11 9.26
C VAL A 35 -10.96 7.11 10.70
N GLU A 36 -11.55 8.22 11.17
CA GLU A 36 -12.08 8.31 12.52
C GLU A 36 -13.32 7.42 12.73
N ARG A 37 -14.19 7.27 11.72
CA ARG A 37 -15.32 6.32 11.77
C ARG A 37 -14.85 4.87 11.82
N TRP A 38 -13.85 4.53 11.00
CA TRP A 38 -13.24 3.22 10.98
C TRP A 38 -12.60 2.89 12.34
N LYS A 39 -11.86 3.83 12.93
CA LYS A 39 -11.28 3.68 14.29
C LYS A 39 -12.35 3.47 15.38
N ARG A 40 -13.54 4.04 15.21
CA ARG A 40 -14.69 3.82 16.11
C ARG A 40 -15.47 2.52 15.81
N GLY A 41 -15.10 1.79 14.75
CA GLY A 41 -15.78 0.56 14.33
C GLY A 41 -17.12 0.81 13.64
N GLU A 42 -17.39 2.03 13.16
CA GLU A 42 -18.65 2.41 12.52
C GLU A 42 -18.71 2.03 11.04
N ILE A 43 -17.54 1.85 10.41
CA ILE A 43 -17.38 1.39 9.02
C ILE A 43 -16.22 0.40 8.95
N SER A 44 -16.23 -0.46 7.94
CA SER A 44 -15.12 -1.38 7.62
C SER A 44 -13.90 -0.64 7.04
N SER A 45 -12.72 -1.28 7.04
CA SER A 45 -11.54 -0.72 6.36
C SER A 45 -11.76 -0.56 4.86
N ARG A 46 -12.54 -1.47 4.25
CA ARG A 46 -12.99 -1.35 2.84
C ARG A 46 -13.76 -0.06 2.59
N GLU A 47 -14.78 0.21 3.40
CA GLU A 47 -15.58 1.45 3.28
C GLU A 47 -14.74 2.71 3.56
N CYS A 48 -13.76 2.62 4.46
CA CYS A 48 -12.79 3.68 4.71
C CYS A 48 -11.99 3.97 3.44
N LEU A 49 -11.32 2.96 2.88
CA LEU A 49 -10.46 3.08 1.70
C LEU A 49 -11.24 3.54 0.46
N GLU A 50 -12.47 3.04 0.27
CA GLU A 50 -13.39 3.52 -0.78
C GLU A 50 -13.67 5.02 -0.64
N THR A 51 -13.94 5.47 0.58
CA THR A 51 -14.23 6.88 0.86
C THR A 51 -13.01 7.76 0.64
N GLU A 52 -11.85 7.35 1.16
CA GLU A 52 -10.58 8.08 0.98
C GLU A 52 -10.19 8.20 -0.49
N CYS A 53 -10.24 7.10 -1.25
CA CYS A 53 -9.97 7.12 -2.69
C CYS A 53 -10.93 8.04 -3.43
N SER A 54 -12.22 8.04 -3.08
CA SER A 54 -13.22 8.90 -3.71
C SER A 54 -12.98 10.41 -3.47
N GLY A 55 -12.26 10.74 -2.40
CA GLY A 55 -11.88 12.11 -2.02
C GLY A 55 -10.68 12.65 -2.79
N VAL A 56 -9.92 11.80 -3.48
CA VAL A 56 -8.73 12.17 -4.24
C VAL A 56 -9.07 12.44 -5.71
N ARG A 57 -8.55 13.55 -6.24
CA ARG A 57 -8.44 13.81 -7.67
C ARG A 57 -6.99 14.07 -8.02
N ALA A 58 -6.34 13.08 -8.62
CA ALA A 58 -4.94 13.15 -9.00
C ALA A 58 -4.66 12.28 -10.23
N SER A 59 -3.68 12.68 -11.04
CA SER A 59 -3.10 11.83 -12.06
C SER A 59 -2.11 10.82 -11.45
N PRO A 60 -1.80 9.72 -12.16
CA PRO A 60 -0.74 8.81 -11.73
C PRO A 60 0.59 9.52 -11.47
N GLU A 61 0.96 10.48 -12.31
CA GLU A 61 2.22 11.23 -12.21
C GLU A 61 2.26 12.14 -10.96
N GLU A 62 1.11 12.70 -10.55
CA GLU A 62 1.02 13.48 -9.31
C GLU A 62 1.27 12.59 -8.08
N ILE A 63 0.72 11.38 -8.07
CA ILE A 63 0.95 10.41 -6.98
C ILE A 63 2.42 9.95 -7.00
N GLU A 64 2.96 9.56 -8.16
CA GLU A 64 4.37 9.16 -8.29
C GLU A 64 5.34 10.26 -7.84
N GLY A 65 5.00 11.53 -8.09
CA GLY A 65 5.75 12.67 -7.59
C GLY A 65 5.87 12.67 -6.06
N LEU A 66 4.79 12.33 -5.35
CA LEU A 66 4.81 12.15 -3.89
C LEU A 66 5.60 10.92 -3.47
N LEU A 67 5.47 9.80 -4.21
CA LEU A 67 6.17 8.55 -3.89
C LEU A 67 7.69 8.69 -3.87
N SER A 68 8.24 9.69 -4.55
CA SER A 68 9.68 9.96 -4.58
C SER A 68 10.30 10.26 -3.20
N SER A 69 9.52 10.76 -2.23
CA SER A 69 10.02 11.07 -0.88
C SER A 69 9.96 9.91 0.11
N PHE A 70 9.27 8.81 -0.24
CA PHE A 70 9.13 7.66 0.65
C PHE A 70 10.31 6.72 0.53
N GLU A 71 10.67 6.10 1.65
CA GLU A 71 11.78 5.17 1.74
C GLU A 71 11.31 3.80 2.25
N LEU A 72 11.89 2.74 1.68
CA LEU A 72 11.81 1.41 2.28
C LEU A 72 12.78 1.30 3.45
N ASP A 73 12.49 0.41 4.39
CA ASP A 73 13.45 0.00 5.42
C ASP A 73 14.77 -0.41 4.74
N PRO A 74 15.90 0.24 5.05
CA PRO A 74 17.18 -0.03 4.39
C PRO A 74 17.67 -1.47 4.55
N SER A 75 17.17 -2.20 5.55
CA SER A 75 17.49 -3.62 5.81
C SER A 75 16.59 -4.59 5.04
N PHE A 76 15.45 -4.14 4.50
CA PHE A 76 14.51 -5.02 3.79
C PHE A 76 15.12 -5.69 2.54
N PRO A 77 15.93 -5.02 1.68
CA PRO A 77 16.61 -5.70 0.58
C PRO A 77 17.51 -6.86 1.04
N ASP A 78 18.20 -6.69 2.18
CA ASP A 78 19.07 -7.71 2.75
C ASP A 78 18.25 -8.90 3.28
N PHE A 79 17.11 -8.60 3.89
CA PHE A 79 16.15 -9.60 4.34
C PHE A 79 15.57 -10.41 3.17
N VAL A 80 15.22 -9.76 2.06
CA VAL A 80 14.77 -10.45 0.83
C VAL A 80 15.87 -11.37 0.29
N ARG A 81 17.12 -10.88 0.21
CA ARG A 81 18.27 -11.71 -0.22
C ARG A 81 18.50 -12.89 0.71
N TYR A 82 18.36 -12.70 2.02
CA TYR A 82 18.45 -13.78 2.99
C TYR A 82 17.37 -14.84 2.76
N CYS A 83 16.11 -14.43 2.55
CA CYS A 83 15.01 -15.35 2.31
C CYS A 83 15.26 -16.19 1.06
N ARG A 84 15.67 -15.56 -0.05
CA ARG A 84 15.99 -16.26 -1.32
C ARG A 84 17.14 -17.25 -1.17
N LYS A 85 18.24 -16.84 -0.52
CA LYS A 85 19.42 -17.69 -0.33
C LYS A 85 19.11 -18.95 0.48
N ASN A 86 18.09 -18.90 1.33
CA ASN A 86 17.71 -19.99 2.23
C ASN A 86 16.43 -20.71 1.79
N ASP A 87 15.97 -20.49 0.55
CA ASP A 87 14.72 -21.08 0.02
C ASP A 87 13.51 -20.85 0.95
N ILE A 88 13.44 -19.67 1.57
CA ILE A 88 12.32 -19.24 2.41
C ILE A 88 11.40 -18.39 1.52
N PRO A 89 10.19 -18.85 1.20
CA PRO A 89 9.22 -18.03 0.49
C PRO A 89 8.83 -16.83 1.36
N LEU A 90 8.82 -15.66 0.75
CA LEU A 90 8.44 -14.38 1.34
C LEU A 90 7.33 -13.79 0.49
N TYR A 91 6.24 -13.38 1.14
CA TYR A 91 5.12 -12.69 0.52
C TYR A 91 4.80 -11.43 1.31
N ILE A 92 4.55 -10.34 0.60
CA ILE A 92 3.99 -9.13 1.22
C ILE A 92 2.46 -9.25 1.18
N LEU A 93 1.80 -9.02 2.32
CA LEU A 93 0.35 -8.94 2.44
C LEU A 93 0.00 -7.56 3.00
N SER A 94 -0.73 -6.74 2.26
CA SER A 94 -1.00 -5.36 2.64
C SER A 94 -2.46 -5.00 2.38
N ASP A 95 -3.08 -4.22 3.27
CA ASP A 95 -4.39 -3.58 3.01
C ASP A 95 -4.25 -2.31 2.15
N GLY A 96 -3.02 -1.99 1.75
CA GLY A 96 -2.65 -0.89 0.87
C GLY A 96 -3.02 -1.09 -0.60
N LEU A 97 -2.54 -0.18 -1.45
CA LEU A 97 -2.80 -0.16 -2.89
C LEU A 97 -1.57 -0.60 -3.70
N ASP A 98 -1.81 -1.47 -4.69
CA ASP A 98 -0.76 -2.05 -5.54
C ASP A 98 0.12 -1.01 -6.24
N PHE A 99 -0.46 0.14 -6.61
CA PHE A 99 0.22 1.21 -7.32
C PHE A 99 1.50 1.68 -6.62
N TYR A 100 1.42 2.07 -5.34
CA TYR A 100 2.59 2.57 -4.62
C TYR A 100 3.51 1.45 -4.13
N ILE A 101 2.94 0.29 -3.77
CA ILE A 101 3.72 -0.88 -3.36
C ILE A 101 4.63 -1.30 -4.51
N LYS A 102 4.08 -1.41 -5.73
CA LYS A 102 4.83 -1.76 -6.93
C LYS A 102 5.91 -0.71 -7.23
N TYR A 103 5.54 0.58 -7.24
CA TYR A 103 6.47 1.66 -7.52
C TYR A 103 7.69 1.62 -6.58
N LEU A 104 7.46 1.50 -5.28
CA LEU A 104 8.53 1.48 -4.28
C LEU A 104 9.36 0.20 -4.37
N LEU A 105 8.75 -0.98 -4.54
CA LEU A 105 9.53 -2.21 -4.73
C LEU A 105 10.40 -2.15 -5.99
N GLU A 106 9.88 -1.64 -7.11
CA GLU A 106 10.64 -1.49 -8.36
C GLU A 106 11.81 -0.51 -8.21
N ARG A 107 11.60 0.62 -7.53
CA ARG A 107 12.64 1.62 -7.25
C ARG A 107 13.83 1.04 -6.49
N TYR A 108 13.61 0.06 -5.63
CA TYR A 108 14.66 -0.62 -4.86
C TYR A 108 15.17 -1.91 -5.51
N GLY A 109 14.73 -2.23 -6.73
CA GLY A 109 15.12 -3.45 -7.43
C GLY A 109 14.57 -4.73 -6.78
N LEU A 110 13.38 -4.64 -6.18
CA LEU A 110 12.67 -5.71 -5.48
C LEU A 110 11.31 -6.05 -6.13
N GLY A 111 11.07 -5.63 -7.38
CA GLY A 111 9.79 -5.81 -8.08
C GLY A 111 9.36 -7.28 -8.27
N GLU A 112 10.28 -8.22 -8.06
CA GLU A 112 10.04 -9.67 -8.09
C GLU A 112 9.57 -10.26 -6.75
N VAL A 113 9.53 -9.46 -5.67
CA VAL A 113 8.93 -9.89 -4.39
C VAL A 113 7.41 -9.98 -4.59
N PRO A 114 6.80 -11.16 -4.40
CA PRO A 114 5.36 -11.30 -4.59
C PRO A 114 4.61 -10.57 -3.48
N PHE A 115 3.58 -9.82 -3.86
CA PHE A 115 2.71 -9.12 -2.92
C PHE A 115 1.23 -9.32 -3.26
N PHE A 116 0.39 -9.20 -2.24
CA PHE A 116 -1.06 -9.24 -2.32
C PHE A 116 -1.62 -8.00 -1.62
N SER A 117 -2.40 -7.21 -2.35
CA SER A 117 -2.98 -5.96 -1.87
C SER A 117 -4.30 -5.64 -2.55
N ASN A 118 -4.93 -4.54 -2.15
CA ASN A 118 -5.98 -3.91 -2.95
C ASN A 118 -5.36 -3.34 -4.24
N ARG A 119 -6.18 -3.17 -5.27
CA ARG A 119 -5.74 -2.62 -6.56
C ARG A 119 -6.27 -1.21 -6.74
N LEU A 120 -5.45 -0.32 -7.26
CA LEU A 120 -5.87 1.02 -7.60
C LEU A 120 -6.08 1.16 -9.10
N HIS A 121 -7.28 1.62 -9.47
CA HIS A 121 -7.60 2.05 -10.84
C HIS A 121 -7.77 3.56 -10.88
N PHE A 122 -7.40 4.16 -12.01
CA PHE A 122 -7.66 5.56 -12.29
C PHE A 122 -8.84 5.65 -13.27
N SER A 123 -9.89 6.37 -12.88
CA SER A 123 -11.09 6.56 -13.70
C SER A 123 -11.60 7.98 -13.57
N ASP A 124 -11.73 8.70 -14.70
CA ASP A 124 -12.20 10.09 -14.75
C ASP A 124 -11.48 11.04 -13.77
N GLY A 125 -10.16 10.84 -13.60
CA GLY A 125 -9.32 11.62 -12.68
C GLY A 125 -9.59 11.33 -11.19
N ARG A 126 -10.20 10.20 -10.87
CA ARG A 126 -10.41 9.70 -9.50
C ARG A 126 -9.71 8.36 -9.28
N LEU A 127 -9.43 8.10 -8.02
CA LEU A 127 -8.92 6.81 -7.55
C LEU A 127 -10.10 5.88 -7.27
N VAL A 128 -10.04 4.66 -7.80
CA VAL A 128 -11.06 3.63 -7.63
C VAL A 128 -10.39 2.36 -7.11
N PRO A 129 -10.59 1.97 -5.85
CA PRO A 129 -10.02 0.75 -5.32
C PRO A 129 -10.84 -0.47 -5.78
N GLU A 130 -10.15 -1.56 -6.09
CA GLU A 130 -10.69 -2.89 -6.31
C GLU A 130 -10.14 -3.83 -5.23
N PHE A 131 -11.01 -4.72 -4.71
CA PHE A 131 -10.71 -5.61 -3.59
C PHE A 131 -10.68 -7.08 -4.05
N PRO A 132 -9.62 -7.54 -4.75
CA PRO A 132 -9.60 -8.84 -5.42
C PRO A 132 -9.68 -10.06 -4.48
N TYR A 133 -9.44 -9.86 -3.19
CA TYR A 133 -9.44 -10.91 -2.17
C TYR A 133 -10.59 -10.78 -1.16
N PHE A 134 -11.51 -9.83 -1.36
CA PHE A 134 -12.68 -9.67 -0.50
C PHE A 134 -13.71 -10.76 -0.80
N VAL A 135 -14.13 -11.46 0.25
CA VAL A 135 -15.23 -12.45 0.21
C VAL A 135 -16.36 -11.92 1.09
N PRO A 136 -17.56 -11.64 0.52
CA PRO A 136 -18.70 -11.09 1.26
C PRO A 136 -19.25 -12.00 2.38
#